data_AF-A0A0R3THV6-F1
#
_entry.id   AF-A0A0R3THV6-F1
#
_cell.length_a   1.000
_cell.length_b   1.000
_cell.length_c   1.000
_cell.angle_alpha   90.00
_cell.angle_beta   90.00
_cell.angle_gamma   90.00
#
_symmetry.space_group_name_H-M   'P 1'
#
loop_
_entity.id
_entity.type
_entity.pdbx_description
1 polymer ?
#
loop_
_entity_poly.entity_id
_entity_poly.type
_entity_poly.pdbx_seq_one_letter_code
_entity_poly.pdbx_strand_id
1 'polypeptide(L)'
;MTKARSILEKGRSKNPKEPSLWLESIRLEIRANLKPVADSLLSKALQECPDSGCLWAEAILMAARPQRKMKSVDALKKCEHDPMVLLAVAKMFWVERLISKARSWFMRTVKLESDLGDAWAYFYKFEKLHGTENRTCQ
;
A
#
# COMPACT_ATOMS: atom_id res chain seq x y z
N MET A 1 -24.17 3.73 0.50
CA MET A 1 -23.01 4.06 -0.35
C MET A 1 -23.02 5.50 -0.88
N THR A 2 -24.14 6.00 -1.42
CA THR A 2 -24.20 7.32 -2.09
C THR A 2 -23.84 8.51 -1.19
N LYS A 3 -24.30 8.52 0.07
CA LYS A 3 -23.98 9.59 1.05
C LYS A 3 -22.50 9.62 1.45
N ALA A 4 -21.86 8.45 1.55
CA ALA A 4 -20.43 8.38 1.86
C ALA A 4 -19.58 8.92 0.70
N ARG A 5 -19.95 8.62 -0.56
CA ARG A 5 -19.31 9.21 -1.74
C ARG A 5 -19.41 10.72 -1.76
N SER A 6 -20.60 11.28 -1.55
CA SER A 6 -20.79 12.73 -1.61
C SER A 6 -20.02 13.46 -0.51
N ILE A 7 -19.93 12.88 0.69
CA ILE A 7 -19.13 13.42 1.79
C ILE A 7 -17.64 13.41 1.43
N LEU A 8 -17.13 12.28 0.93
CA LEU A 8 -15.71 12.16 0.54
C LEU A 8 -15.36 13.08 -0.63
N GLU A 9 -16.24 13.20 -1.61
CA GLU A 9 -16.07 14.11 -2.75
C GLU A 9 -15.99 15.56 -2.28
N LYS A 10 -16.92 15.99 -1.41
CA LYS A 10 -16.89 17.32 -0.80
C LYS A 10 -15.63 17.55 0.04
N GLY A 11 -15.15 16.51 0.72
CA GLY A 11 -13.89 16.52 1.47
C GLY A 11 -12.69 16.78 0.56
N ARG A 12 -12.55 16.02 -0.52
CA ARG A 12 -11.46 16.18 -1.51
C ARG A 12 -11.51 17.54 -2.21
N SER A 13 -12.71 18.04 -2.53
CA SER A 13 -12.83 19.39 -3.13
C SER A 13 -12.35 20.49 -2.19
N LYS A 14 -12.49 20.31 -0.88
CA LYS A 14 -12.03 21.28 0.14
C LYS A 14 -10.55 21.11 0.47
N ASN A 15 -10.06 19.88 0.50
CA ASN A 15 -8.65 19.57 0.80
C ASN A 15 -8.11 18.55 -0.22
N PRO A 16 -7.75 19.01 -1.43
CA PRO A 16 -7.30 18.12 -2.51
C PRO A 16 -5.91 17.52 -2.26
N LYS A 17 -5.12 18.14 -1.38
CA LYS A 17 -3.75 17.73 -1.07
C LYS A 17 -3.64 16.71 0.07
N GLU A 18 -4.77 16.29 0.62
CA GLU A 18 -4.81 15.34 1.74
C GLU A 18 -4.94 13.90 1.23
N PRO A 19 -3.88 13.08 1.31
CA PRO A 19 -3.88 11.75 0.68
C PRO A 19 -4.83 10.76 1.35
N SER A 20 -5.11 10.93 2.64
CA SER A 20 -6.00 10.05 3.41
C SER A 20 -7.44 10.07 2.86
N LEU A 21 -7.94 11.24 2.44
CA LEU A 21 -9.26 11.41 1.83
C LEU A 21 -9.37 10.70 0.47
N TRP A 22 -8.30 10.78 -0.33
CA TRP A 22 -8.21 10.06 -1.59
C TRP A 22 -8.18 8.55 -1.38
N LEU A 23 -7.35 8.08 -0.45
CA LEU A 23 -7.20 6.68 -0.13
C LEU A 23 -8.52 6.05 0.34
N GLU A 24 -9.24 6.69 1.25
CA GLU A 24 -10.54 6.18 1.70
C GLU A 24 -11.60 6.18 0.59
N SER A 25 -11.52 7.14 -0.32
CA SER A 25 -12.38 7.16 -1.51
C SER A 25 -12.12 5.99 -2.45
N ILE A 26 -10.84 5.69 -2.70
CA ILE A 26 -10.42 4.58 -3.54
C ILE A 26 -10.87 3.26 -2.91
N ARG A 27 -10.63 3.09 -1.60
CA ARG A 27 -11.08 1.92 -0.85
C ARG A 27 -12.59 1.74 -0.86
N LEU A 28 -13.36 2.82 -0.82
CA LEU A 28 -14.82 2.75 -0.94
C LEU A 28 -15.23 2.13 -2.28
N GLU A 29 -14.63 2.54 -3.39
CA GLU A 29 -14.96 1.99 -4.71
C GLU A 29 -14.44 0.56 -4.91
N ILE A 30 -13.30 0.20 -4.33
CA ILE A 30 -12.82 -1.20 -4.29
C ILE A 30 -13.84 -2.08 -3.55
N ARG A 31 -14.33 -1.64 -2.38
CA ARG A 31 -15.37 -2.36 -1.62
C ARG A 31 -16.69 -2.46 -2.38
N ALA A 32 -16.98 -1.48 -3.25
CA ALA A 32 -18.13 -1.50 -4.14
C ALA A 32 -17.92 -2.35 -5.41
N ASN A 33 -16.76 -3.02 -5.56
CA ASN A 33 -16.36 -3.76 -6.77
C ASN A 33 -16.26 -2.90 -8.04
N LEU A 34 -16.12 -1.57 -7.90
CA LEU A 34 -15.99 -0.63 -9.02
C LEU A 34 -14.52 -0.31 -9.32
N LYS A 35 -13.75 -1.34 -9.70
CA LYS A 35 -12.30 -1.23 -9.97
C LYS A 35 -11.92 -0.13 -10.98
N PRO A 36 -12.62 0.02 -12.13
CA PRO A 36 -12.26 1.07 -13.10
C PRO A 36 -12.39 2.48 -12.52
N VAL A 37 -13.40 2.70 -11.67
CA VAL A 37 -13.60 3.97 -10.98
C VAL A 37 -12.47 4.20 -9.97
N ALA A 38 -12.13 3.16 -9.20
CA ALA A 38 -11.03 3.21 -8.23
C ALA A 38 -9.69 3.54 -8.91
N ASP A 39 -9.39 2.92 -10.06
CA ASP A 39 -8.17 3.20 -10.84
C ASP A 39 -8.15 4.66 -11.35
N SER A 40 -9.29 5.18 -11.80
CA SER A 40 -9.40 6.58 -12.22
C SER A 40 -9.18 7.56 -11.06
N LEU A 41 -9.71 7.24 -9.88
CA LEU A 41 -9.54 8.05 -8.66
C LEU A 41 -8.10 8.01 -8.17
N LEU A 42 -7.47 6.84 -8.20
CA LEU A 42 -6.06 6.68 -7.84
C LEU A 42 -5.15 7.48 -8.77
N SER A 43 -5.44 7.48 -10.06
CA SER A 43 -4.65 8.24 -11.05
C SER A 43 -4.73 9.75 -10.79
N LYS A 44 -5.92 10.26 -10.45
CA LYS A 44 -6.12 11.66 -10.02
C LYS A 44 -5.41 11.95 -8.69
N ALA A 45 -5.52 11.05 -7.72
CA ALA A 45 -4.88 11.20 -6.42
C ALA A 45 -3.35 11.34 -6.53
N LEU A 46 -2.71 10.55 -7.40
CA LEU A 46 -1.27 10.62 -7.66
C LEU A 46 -0.85 11.90 -8.40
N GLN A 47 -1.75 12.55 -9.15
CA GLN A 47 -1.48 13.86 -9.76
C GLN A 47 -1.50 14.98 -8.71
N GLU A 48 -2.46 14.94 -7.79
CA GLU A 48 -2.58 15.93 -6.71
C GLU A 48 -1.53 15.73 -5.60
N CYS A 49 -1.20 14.47 -5.30
CA CYS A 49 -0.32 14.06 -4.19
C CYS A 49 0.76 13.07 -4.69
N PRO A 50 1.74 13.52 -5.49
CA PRO A 50 2.74 12.64 -6.11
C PRO A 50 3.72 12.01 -5.12
N ASP A 51 3.91 12.62 -3.95
CA ASP A 51 4.91 12.20 -2.95
C ASP A 51 4.30 11.36 -1.82
N SER A 52 3.00 11.03 -1.92
CA SER A 52 2.30 10.29 -0.88
C SER A 52 2.53 8.78 -0.99
N GLY A 53 3.30 8.22 -0.06
CA GLY A 53 3.58 6.80 -0.04
C GLY A 53 2.37 5.92 0.24
N CYS A 54 1.35 6.40 0.97
CA CYS A 54 0.12 5.62 1.19
C CYS A 54 -0.69 5.42 -0.10
N LEU A 55 -0.72 6.43 -0.99
CA LEU A 55 -1.37 6.30 -2.31
C LEU A 55 -0.57 5.38 -3.23
N TRP A 56 0.75 5.50 -3.23
CA TRP A 56 1.61 4.60 -3.99
C TRP A 56 1.54 3.15 -3.52
N ALA A 57 1.46 2.92 -2.21
CA ALA A 57 1.27 1.59 -1.63
C ALA A 57 -0.03 0.95 -2.15
N GLU A 58 -1.14 1.69 -2.16
CA GLU A 58 -2.41 1.22 -2.72
C GLU A 58 -2.28 1.00 -4.24
N ALA A 59 -1.58 1.87 -4.96
CA ALA A 59 -1.35 1.74 -6.40
C ALA A 59 -0.62 0.46 -6.81
N ILE A 60 0.37 0.03 -6.03
CA ILE A 60 1.10 -1.23 -6.24
C ILE A 60 0.16 -2.42 -6.03
N LEU A 61 -0.67 -2.39 -4.99
CA LEU A 61 -1.55 -3.51 -4.63
C LEU A 61 -2.71 -3.66 -5.63
N MET A 62 -3.28 -2.55 -6.11
CA MET A 62 -4.36 -2.52 -7.08
C MET A 62 -3.93 -2.93 -8.49
N ALA A 63 -2.67 -2.65 -8.86
CA ALA A 63 -2.19 -2.95 -10.20
C ALA A 63 -2.26 -4.43 -10.56
N ALA A 64 -2.44 -4.72 -11.86
CA ALA A 64 -2.35 -6.06 -12.40
C ALA A 64 -0.96 -6.66 -12.10
N ARG A 65 -0.92 -7.96 -11.79
CA ARG A 65 0.31 -8.67 -11.37
C ARG A 65 1.56 -8.31 -12.21
N PRO A 66 1.51 -8.30 -13.57
CA PRO A 66 2.69 -7.97 -14.37
C PRO A 66 3.21 -6.54 -14.18
N GLN A 67 2.32 -5.59 -13.85
CA GLN A 67 2.65 -4.18 -13.72
C GLN A 67 3.08 -3.78 -12.31
N ARG A 68 2.85 -4.63 -11.28
CA ARG A 68 3.17 -4.31 -9.88
C ARG A 68 4.64 -4.04 -9.65
N LYS A 69 5.52 -4.80 -10.31
CA LYS A 69 6.96 -4.61 -10.22
C LYS A 69 7.40 -3.27 -10.80
N MET A 70 6.80 -2.85 -11.92
CA MET A 70 7.08 -1.55 -12.51
C MET A 70 6.61 -0.42 -11.59
N LYS A 71 5.35 -0.49 -11.13
CA LYS A 71 4.79 0.51 -10.21
C LYS A 71 5.53 0.60 -8.88
N SER A 72 6.06 -0.50 -8.35
CA SER A 72 6.85 -0.46 -7.12
C SER A 72 8.19 0.25 -7.30
N VAL A 73 8.84 0.09 -8.45
CA VAL A 73 10.06 0.87 -8.76
C VAL A 73 9.75 2.36 -8.87
N ASP A 74 8.64 2.73 -9.51
CA ASP A 74 8.23 4.13 -9.61
C ASP A 74 7.90 4.73 -8.24
N ALA A 75 7.17 3.97 -7.40
CA ALA A 75 6.86 4.36 -6.03
C ALA A 75 8.13 4.56 -5.18
N LEU A 76 9.11 3.67 -5.29
CA LEU A 76 10.37 3.79 -4.57
C LEU A 76 11.20 4.99 -5.05
N LYS A 77 11.14 5.36 -6.32
CA LYS A 77 11.81 6.57 -6.82
C LYS A 77 11.15 7.86 -6.31
N LYS A 78 9.84 7.83 -6.07
CA LYS A 78 9.07 9.00 -5.60
C LYS A 78 9.10 9.13 -4.08
N CYS A 79 9.02 8.00 -3.36
CA CYS A 79 8.85 7.91 -1.92
C CYS A 79 9.91 6.96 -1.33
N GLU A 80 11.19 7.34 -1.46
CA GLU A 80 12.34 6.43 -1.29
C GLU A 80 12.47 5.83 0.13
N HIS A 81 11.84 6.45 1.13
CA HIS A 81 11.86 6.02 2.53
C HIS A 81 10.46 5.99 3.18
N ASP A 82 9.40 5.78 2.42
CA ASP A 82 8.07 5.64 3.00
C ASP A 82 7.82 4.18 3.48
N PRO A 83 7.48 3.97 4.77
CA PRO A 83 7.30 2.63 5.32
C PRO A 83 6.10 1.89 4.70
N MET A 84 5.07 2.60 4.27
CA MET A 84 3.90 2.01 3.62
C MET A 84 4.24 1.49 2.23
N VAL A 85 5.10 2.21 1.50
CA VAL A 85 5.62 1.74 0.20
C VAL A 85 6.46 0.48 0.40
N LEU A 86 7.40 0.47 1.36
CA LEU A 86 8.21 -0.71 1.66
C LEU A 86 7.33 -1.92 2.04
N LEU A 87 6.31 -1.70 2.87
CA LEU A 87 5.34 -2.73 3.24
C LEU A 87 4.57 -3.27 2.03
N ALA A 88 4.14 -2.40 1.11
CA ALA A 88 3.47 -2.82 -0.12
C ALA A 88 4.39 -3.66 -1.02
N VAL A 89 5.67 -3.31 -1.13
CA VAL A 89 6.67 -4.09 -1.88
C VAL A 89 6.91 -5.45 -1.22
N ALA A 90 7.01 -5.52 0.11
CA ALA A 90 7.14 -6.77 0.84
C ALA A 90 5.93 -7.70 0.58
N LYS A 91 4.71 -7.14 0.66
CA LYS A 91 3.46 -7.86 0.34
C LYS A 91 3.42 -8.32 -1.13
N MET A 92 3.91 -7.51 -2.07
CA MET A 92 4.01 -7.89 -3.49
C MET A 92 4.90 -9.13 -3.67
N PHE A 93 6.13 -9.11 -3.12
CA PHE A 93 7.04 -10.26 -3.18
C PHE A 93 6.45 -11.51 -2.51
N TRP A 94 5.70 -11.32 -1.43
CA TRP A 94 5.03 -12.43 -0.76
C TRP A 94 3.96 -13.09 -1.65
N VAL A 95 3.13 -12.29 -2.33
CA VAL A 95 2.12 -12.79 -3.30
C VAL A 95 2.78 -13.48 -4.50
N GLU A 96 3.96 -13.02 -4.92
CA GLU A 96 4.78 -13.65 -5.97
C GLU A 96 5.53 -14.91 -5.50
N ARG A 97 5.36 -15.32 -4.24
CA ARG A 97 6.05 -16.47 -3.61
C ARG A 97 7.58 -16.34 -3.55
N LEU A 98 8.11 -15.13 -3.65
CA LEU A 98 9.53 -14.83 -3.52
C LEU A 98 9.91 -14.64 -2.05
N ILE A 99 9.86 -15.73 -1.26
CA ILE A 99 9.92 -15.71 0.21
C ILE A 99 11.19 -15.03 0.76
N SER A 100 12.37 -15.36 0.24
CA SER A 100 13.63 -14.77 0.72
C SER A 100 13.68 -13.25 0.51
N LYS A 101 13.15 -12.76 -0.62
CA LYS A 101 13.05 -11.33 -0.89
C LYS A 101 11.98 -10.69 0.00
N ALA A 102 10.79 -11.29 0.08
CA ALA A 102 9.72 -10.79 0.94
C ALA A 102 10.20 -10.58 2.39
N ARG A 103 10.93 -11.55 2.95
CA ARG A 103 11.54 -11.45 4.29
C ARG A 103 12.50 -10.27 4.42
N SER A 104 13.44 -10.12 3.48
CA SER A 104 14.39 -9.00 3.49
C SER A 104 13.68 -7.64 3.45
N TRP A 105 12.62 -7.54 2.65
CA TRP A 105 11.81 -6.33 2.57
C TRP A 105 10.99 -6.08 3.84
N PHE A 106 10.37 -7.10 4.44
CA PHE A 106 9.69 -6.94 5.73
C PHE A 106 10.65 -6.49 6.85
N MET A 107 11.82 -7.12 6.96
CA MET A 107 12.85 -6.71 7.91
C MET A 107 13.30 -5.26 7.69
N ARG A 108 13.44 -4.84 6.42
CA ARG A 108 13.75 -3.45 6.08
C ARG A 108 12.63 -2.50 6.52
N THR A 109 11.37 -2.87 6.31
CA THR A 109 10.21 -2.05 6.72
C THR A 109 10.17 -1.85 8.24
N VAL A 110 10.24 -2.91 9.03
CA VAL A 110 10.13 -2.82 10.51
C VAL A 110 11.37 -2.17 11.14
N LYS A 111 12.53 -2.24 10.47
CA LYS A 111 13.74 -1.53 10.90
C LYS A 111 13.67 -0.04 10.62
N LEU A 112 13.01 0.34 9.52
CA LEU A 112 12.84 1.75 9.17
C LEU A 112 11.84 2.43 10.12
N GLU A 113 10.67 1.82 10.31
CA GLU A 113 9.60 2.34 11.15
C GLU A 113 9.07 1.23 12.05
N SER A 114 9.55 1.21 13.29
CA SER A 114 9.20 0.19 14.29
C SER A 114 7.84 0.44 14.93
N ASP A 115 7.28 1.65 14.84
CA ASP A 115 5.97 1.99 15.39
C ASP A 115 4.80 1.65 14.44
N LEU A 116 5.11 1.27 13.19
CA LEU A 116 4.10 0.88 12.22
C LEU A 116 3.56 -0.54 12.53
N GLY A 117 2.49 -0.60 13.34
CA GLY A 117 1.87 -1.86 13.76
C GLY A 117 1.43 -2.77 12.60
N ASP A 118 0.94 -2.19 11.50
CA ASP A 118 0.57 -2.95 10.29
C ASP A 118 1.77 -3.74 9.71
N ALA A 119 2.97 -3.15 9.75
CA ALA A 119 4.17 -3.81 9.25
C ALA A 119 4.50 -5.06 10.07
N TRP A 120 4.43 -4.96 11.41
CA TRP A 120 4.61 -6.09 12.31
C TRP A 120 3.53 -7.16 12.15
N ALA A 121 2.27 -6.75 12.03
CA ALA A 121 1.15 -7.68 11.86
C ALA A 121 1.32 -8.53 10.57
N TYR A 122 1.69 -7.91 9.45
CA TYR A 122 1.97 -8.62 8.22
C TYR A 122 3.24 -9.47 8.31
N PHE A 123 4.30 -8.96 8.93
CA PHE A 123 5.56 -9.69 9.06
C PHE A 123 5.41 -10.95 9.94
N TYR A 124 4.71 -10.82 11.07
CA TYR A 124 4.37 -11.95 11.93
C TYR A 124 3.55 -13.00 11.18
N LYS A 125 2.51 -12.58 10.42
CA LYS A 125 1.72 -13.49 9.59
C LYS A 125 2.57 -14.20 8.53
N PHE A 126 3.54 -13.49 7.94
CA PHE A 126 4.48 -14.04 6.97
C PHE A 126 5.40 -15.09 7.62
N GLU A 127 6.03 -14.79 8.75
CA GLU A 127 6.93 -15.73 9.44
C GLU A 127 6.17 -16.93 10.02
N LYS A 128 4.92 -16.78 10.46
CA LYS A 128 4.11 -17.92 10.89
C LYS A 128 3.87 -18.93 9.76
N LEU A 129 3.83 -18.47 8.50
CA LEU A 129 3.56 -19.31 7.34
C LEU A 129 4.83 -19.84 6.65
N HIS A 130 5.94 -19.12 6.75
CA HIS A 130 7.18 -19.38 5.99
C HIS A 130 8.44 -19.43 6.86
N GLY A 131 8.32 -19.26 8.16
CA GLY A 131 9.39 -19.35 9.14
C GLY A 131 9.61 -20.79 9.59
N THR A 132 10.83 -21.09 9.99
CA THR A 132 11.15 -22.29 10.75
C THR A 132 10.90 -22.02 12.25
N GLU A 133 10.49 -23.04 13.02
CA GLU A 133 10.01 -22.92 14.41
C GLU A 133 10.94 -22.20 15.39
N ASN A 134 12.22 -22.00 15.05
CA ASN A 134 13.25 -21.47 15.96
C ASN A 134 13.40 -19.94 16.00
N ARG A 135 12.46 -19.14 15.47
CA ARG A 135 12.68 -17.69 15.29
C ARG A 135 11.74 -16.75 16.05
N THR A 136 10.76 -17.25 16.79
CA THR A 136 9.82 -16.39 17.55
C THR A 136 10.28 -16.04 18.98
N CYS A 137 11.52 -16.38 19.36
CA CYS A 137 12.06 -16.05 20.67
C CYS A 137 13.51 -15.55 20.55
N GLN A 138 13.69 -14.26 20.34
CA GLN A 138 14.88 -13.49 20.74
C GLN A 138 14.58 -12.00 20.65
#